data_AF-A0A2W4KWT6-F1
#
_entry.id   AF-A0A2W4KWT6-F1
#
_cell.length_a   1.000
_cell.length_b   1.000
_cell.length_c   1.000
_cell.angle_alpha   90.00
_cell.angle_beta   90.00
_cell.angle_gamma   90.00
#
_symmetry.space_group_name_H-M   'P 1'
#
loop_
_entity.id
_entity.type
_entity.pdbx_description
1 polymer ?
#
loop_
_entity_poly.entity_id
_entity_poly.type
_entity_poly.pdbx_seq_one_letter_code
_entity_poly.pdbx_strand_id
1 'polypeptide(L)'
;MHARLMPRGGGVAIYAAFWLAVGLCSPNFDAYWGLWLASTVILAVGLIDDRVSLPWYAKLAGQLVGALIFAVWGGRIEFVTHPLSGAPVYIGAWGWPLMLLWLVSLANMVNLID
;
A
#
# COMPACT_ATOMS: atom_id res chain seq x y z
N MET A 1 10.93 30.86 17.67
CA MET A 1 9.49 30.57 17.93
C MET A 1 8.83 30.44 16.55
N HIS A 2 8.60 29.27 15.97
CA HIS A 2 7.70 28.20 16.41
C HIS A 2 8.29 26.83 16.02
N ALA A 3 8.81 26.08 17.00
CA ALA A 3 9.02 24.64 16.85
C ALA A 3 7.68 23.96 17.14
N ARG A 4 6.75 24.04 16.19
CA ARG A 4 5.49 23.31 16.31
C ARG A 4 5.83 21.86 16.01
N LEU A 5 5.93 21.05 17.05
CA LEU A 5 5.99 19.59 16.94
C LEU A 5 4.77 19.18 16.09
N MET A 6 4.98 18.88 14.81
CA MET A 6 3.94 18.34 13.96
C MET A 6 3.78 16.87 14.34
N PRO A 7 2.62 16.44 14.87
CA PRO A 7 2.45 15.06 15.28
C PRO A 7 2.41 14.18 14.03
N ARG A 8 3.51 13.46 13.76
CA ARG A 8 3.68 12.49 12.66
C ARG A 8 2.85 11.21 12.83
N GLY A 9 1.79 11.23 13.65
CA GLY A 9 0.98 10.07 14.02
C GLY A 9 -0.29 9.87 13.20
N GLY A 10 -0.62 10.80 12.29
CA GLY A 10 -1.86 10.77 11.52
C GLY A 10 -2.06 9.48 10.73
N GLY A 11 -0.99 8.97 10.08
CA GLY A 11 -1.04 7.72 9.32
C GLY A 11 -1.43 6.49 10.16
N VAL A 12 -0.96 6.42 11.42
CA VAL A 12 -1.32 5.33 12.33
C VAL A 12 -2.80 5.42 12.74
N ALA A 13 -3.30 6.63 12.99
CA ALA A 13 -4.70 6.84 13.33
C ALA A 13 -5.62 6.44 12.16
N ILE A 14 -5.27 6.82 10.93
CA ILE A 14 -6.02 6.43 9.72
C ILE A 14 -5.99 4.91 9.53
N TYR A 15 -4.82 4.28 9.68
CA TYR A 15 -4.66 2.83 9.57
C TYR A 15 -5.52 2.08 10.59
N ALA A 16 -5.46 2.49 11.86
CA ALA A 16 -6.23 1.87 12.93
C ALA A 16 -7.74 2.05 12.72
N ALA A 17 -8.19 3.24 12.32
CA ALA A 17 -9.59 3.51 12.02
C ALA A 17 -10.10 2.66 10.85
N PHE A 18 -9.31 2.54 9.78
CA PHE A 18 -9.63 1.70 8.62
C PHE A 18 -9.83 0.24 9.02
N TRP A 19 -8.88 -0.36 9.73
CA TRP A 19 -8.97 -1.77 10.12
C TRP A 19 -10.02 -2.05 11.17
N LEU A 20 -10.27 -1.10 12.08
CA LEU A 20 -11.39 -1.18 13.02
C LEU A 20 -12.72 -1.16 12.26
N ALA A 21 -12.88 -0.28 11.26
CA ALA A 21 -14.08 -0.25 10.42
C ALA A 21 -14.26 -1.55 9.63
N VAL A 22 -13.19 -2.08 9.02
CA VAL A 22 -13.23 -3.37 8.32
C VAL A 22 -13.63 -4.50 9.26
N GLY A 23 -13.04 -4.57 10.46
CA GLY A 23 -13.37 -5.60 11.45
C GLY A 23 -14.82 -5.54 11.98
N LEU A 24 -15.42 -4.34 12.06
CA LEU A 24 -16.79 -4.17 12.51
C LEU A 24 -17.83 -4.37 11.39
N CYS A 25 -17.51 -3.97 10.16
CA CYS A 25 -18.46 -3.98 9.06
C CYS A 25 -18.34 -5.20 8.15
N SER A 26 -17.22 -5.92 8.17
CA SER A 26 -16.99 -7.07 7.29
C SER A 26 -17.16 -8.39 8.04
N PRO A 27 -18.13 -9.24 7.65
CA PRO A 27 -18.35 -10.54 8.29
C PRO A 27 -17.27 -11.58 7.92
N ASN A 28 -16.48 -11.35 6.87
CA ASN A 28 -15.43 -12.26 6.44
C ASN A 28 -14.07 -11.54 6.39
N PHE A 29 -13.39 -11.54 7.53
CA PHE A 29 -12.05 -10.95 7.63
C PHE A 29 -10.99 -11.74 6.85
N ASP A 30 -11.23 -13.03 6.59
CA ASP A 30 -10.23 -13.90 5.97
C ASP A 30 -9.86 -13.46 4.55
N ALA A 31 -10.81 -12.85 3.84
CA ALA A 31 -10.59 -12.26 2.52
C ALA A 31 -9.60 -11.09 2.53
N TYR A 32 -9.34 -10.47 3.69
CA TYR A 32 -8.54 -9.26 3.81
C TYR A 32 -7.16 -9.50 4.43
N TRP A 33 -6.80 -10.74 4.77
CA TRP A 33 -5.50 -11.08 5.37
C TRP A 33 -4.30 -10.58 4.56
N GLY A 34 -4.34 -10.77 3.24
CA GLY A 34 -3.29 -10.30 2.35
C GLY A 34 -3.15 -8.78 2.36
N LEU A 35 -4.28 -8.07 2.38
CA LEU A 35 -4.32 -6.61 2.46
C LEU A 35 -3.84 -6.10 3.83
N TRP A 36 -4.22 -6.77 4.91
CA TRP A 36 -3.81 -6.43 6.27
C TRP A 36 -2.31 -6.55 6.46
N LEU A 37 -1.73 -7.69 6.10
CA LEU A 37 -0.30 -7.91 6.22
C LEU A 37 0.50 -6.97 5.32
N ALA A 38 0.10 -6.80 4.05
CA ALA A 38 0.77 -5.89 3.13
C ALA A 38 0.74 -4.44 3.61
N SER A 39 -0.43 -3.94 4.02
CA SER A 39 -0.57 -2.57 4.53
C SER A 39 0.14 -2.36 5.88
N THR A 40 0.20 -3.39 6.74
CA THR A 40 0.99 -3.36 7.98
C THR A 40 2.48 -3.17 7.68
N VAL A 41 3.02 -3.91 6.72
CA VAL A 41 4.43 -3.79 6.31
C VAL A 41 4.71 -2.41 5.74
N ILE A 42 3.86 -1.89 4.85
CA ILE A 42 4.03 -0.56 4.27
C ILE A 42 3.97 0.53 5.36
N LEU A 43 3.03 0.43 6.31
CA LEU A 43 2.95 1.33 7.45
C LEU A 43 4.22 1.27 8.29
N ALA A 44 4.71 0.07 8.62
CA ALA A 44 5.92 -0.10 9.41
C ALA A 44 7.14 0.53 8.73
N VAL A 45 7.30 0.31 7.41
CA VAL A 45 8.36 0.93 6.61
C VAL A 45 8.25 2.45 6.66
N GLY A 46 7.05 3.02 6.49
CA GLY A 46 6.83 4.46 6.59
C GLY A 46 7.18 5.03 7.98
N LEU A 47 6.74 4.36 9.05
CA LEU A 47 7.03 4.78 10.43
C LEU A 47 8.51 4.67 10.80
N ILE A 48 9.23 3.72 10.21
CA ILE A 48 10.68 3.60 10.38
C ILE A 48 11.36 4.73 9.60
N ASP A 49 10.96 4.94 8.33
CA ASP A 49 11.48 6.02 7.49
C ASP A 49 11.34 7.40 8.15
N ASP A 50 10.19 7.68 8.76
CA ASP A 50 9.93 8.93 9.49
C ASP A 50 10.87 9.16 10.69
N ARG A 51 11.40 8.10 11.30
CA ARG A 51 12.27 8.18 12.48
C ARG A 51 13.74 8.17 12.14
N VAL A 52 14.17 7.35 11.19
CA VAL A 52 15.59 7.11 10.90
C VAL A 52 16.03 7.57 9.52
N SER A 53 15.12 8.09 8.68
CA SER A 53 15.38 8.51 7.29
C SER A 53 16.08 7.41 6.50
N LEU A 54 15.31 6.39 6.11
CA LEU A 54 15.87 5.21 5.47
C LEU A 54 16.51 5.58 4.13
N PRO A 55 17.61 4.91 3.74
CA PRO A 55 18.12 5.05 2.38
C PRO A 55 17.09 4.51 1.38
N TRP A 56 17.07 5.09 0.18
CA TRP A 56 16.08 4.82 -0.86
C TRP A 56 15.91 3.32 -1.17
N TYR A 57 17.01 2.55 -1.17
CA TYR A 57 16.97 1.11 -1.44
C TYR A 57 16.29 0.30 -0.32
N ALA A 58 16.44 0.70 0.94
CA ALA A 58 15.81 0.02 2.08
C ALA A 58 14.30 0.28 2.11
N LYS A 59 13.89 1.53 1.81
CA LYS A 59 12.49 1.90 1.66
C LYS A 59 11.81 1.11 0.53
N LEU A 60 12.45 1.06 -0.64
CA LEU A 60 11.96 0.27 -1.77
C LEU A 60 11.89 -1.23 -1.45
N ALA A 61 12.89 -1.80 -0.78
CA ALA A 61 12.88 -3.21 -0.40
C ALA A 61 11.68 -3.54 0.51
N GLY A 62 11.40 -2.69 1.51
CA GLY A 62 10.24 -2.85 2.38
C GLY A 62 8.90 -2.75 1.64
N GLN A 63 8.77 -1.79 0.72
CA GLN A 63 7.58 -1.66 -0.12
C GLN A 63 7.39 -2.87 -1.05
N LEU A 64 8.48 -3.40 -1.63
CA LEU A 64 8.45 -4.60 -2.45
C LEU A 64 8.02 -5.83 -1.65
N VAL A 65 8.49 -5.98 -0.41
CA VAL A 65 8.03 -7.06 0.49
C VAL A 65 6.52 -6.93 0.74
N GLY A 66 6.02 -5.74 1.06
CA GLY A 66 4.58 -5.51 1.21
C GLY A 66 3.78 -5.84 -0.05
N ALA A 67 4.27 -5.43 -1.21
CA ALA A 67 3.64 -5.70 -2.50
C ALA A 67 3.63 -7.21 -2.84
N LEU A 68 4.72 -7.93 -2.55
CA LEU A 68 4.80 -9.38 -2.74
C LEU A 68 3.84 -10.13 -1.81
N ILE A 69 3.74 -9.71 -0.54
CA ILE A 69 2.74 -10.27 0.39
C ILE A 69 1.34 -10.12 -0.21
N PHE A 70 0.97 -8.91 -0.65
CA PHE A 70 -0.34 -8.71 -1.26
C PHE A 70 -0.56 -9.61 -2.49
N ALA A 71 0.49 -9.76 -3.30
CA ALA A 71 0.44 -10.54 -4.52
C ALA A 71 0.26 -12.05 -4.24
N VAL A 72 0.97 -12.62 -3.26
CA VAL A 72 0.83 -14.04 -2.86
C VAL A 72 -0.59 -14.38 -2.40
N TRP A 73 -1.30 -13.42 -1.79
CA TRP A 73 -2.71 -13.57 -1.43
C TRP A 73 -3.70 -13.35 -2.59
N GLY A 74 -3.21 -13.31 -3.83
CA GLY A 74 -4.04 -13.22 -5.04
C GLY A 74 -4.24 -11.78 -5.54
N GLY A 75 -3.59 -10.79 -4.92
CA GLY A 75 -3.62 -9.41 -5.39
C GLY A 75 -2.90 -9.26 -6.73
N ARG A 76 -3.64 -9.20 -7.84
CA ARG A 76 -3.09 -8.89 -9.16
C ARG A 76 -4.01 -8.00 -9.97
N ILE A 77 -3.44 -7.31 -10.96
CA ILE A 77 -4.23 -6.58 -11.94
C ILE A 77 -4.62 -7.56 -13.04
N GLU A 78 -5.91 -7.94 -13.09
CA GLU A 78 -6.40 -8.91 -14.08
C GLU A 78 -6.69 -8.26 -15.44
N PHE A 79 -7.27 -7.06 -15.39
CA PHE A 79 -7.59 -6.25 -16.56
C PHE A 79 -7.43 -4.77 -16.24
N VAL A 80 -7.23 -3.97 -17.27
CA VAL A 80 -7.33 -2.51 -17.22
C VAL A 80 -8.45 -2.06 -18.14
N THR A 81 -9.23 -1.09 -17.69
CA THR A 81 -10.31 -0.51 -18.47
C THR A 81 -9.74 0.43 -19.53
N HIS A 82 -10.07 0.20 -20.80
CA HIS A 82 -9.67 1.07 -21.89
C HIS A 82 -10.38 2.43 -21.76
N PRO A 83 -9.66 3.56 -21.64
CA PRO A 83 -10.25 4.84 -21.22
C PRO A 83 -11.22 5.45 -22.24
N LEU A 84 -11.08 5.12 -23.53
CA LEU A 84 -11.92 5.66 -24.59
C LEU A 84 -13.13 4.79 -24.92
N SER A 85 -12.99 3.46 -24.80
CA SER A 85 -14.01 2.50 -25.23
C SER A 85 -14.72 1.84 -24.06
N GLY A 86 -14.20 1.97 -22.83
CA GLY A 86 -14.70 1.29 -21.64
C GLY A 86 -14.47 -0.22 -21.63
N ALA A 87 -13.90 -0.79 -22.68
CA ALA A 87 -13.71 -2.23 -22.80
C ALA A 87 -12.60 -2.72 -21.85
N PRO A 88 -12.77 -3.88 -21.19
CA PRO A 88 -11.72 -4.48 -20.39
C PRO A 88 -10.61 -5.04 -21.30
N VAL A 89 -9.37 -4.68 -21.00
CA VAL A 89 -8.16 -5.23 -21.63
C VAL A 89 -7.48 -6.15 -20.63
N TYR A 90 -7.50 -7.46 -20.90
CA TYR A 90 -6.89 -8.47 -20.03
C TYR A 90 -5.37 -8.48 -20.19
N ILE A 91 -4.67 -8.36 -19.07
CA ILE A 91 -3.21 -8.17 -19.04
C ILE A 91 -2.46 -9.51 -18.94
N GLY A 92 -3.13 -10.55 -18.44
CA GLY A 92 -2.54 -11.88 -18.28
C GLY A 92 -1.34 -11.86 -17.32
N ALA A 93 -0.23 -12.51 -17.69
CA ALA A 93 0.95 -12.63 -16.83
C ALA A 93 1.60 -11.29 -16.45
N TRP A 94 1.45 -10.25 -17.30
CA TRP A 94 1.95 -8.91 -17.02
C TRP A 94 1.25 -8.23 -15.83
N GLY A 95 0.12 -8.76 -15.37
CA GLY A 95 -0.61 -8.24 -14.22
C GLY A 95 0.18 -8.29 -12.91
N TRP A 96 1.11 -9.24 -12.79
CA TRP A 96 1.99 -9.38 -11.62
C TRP A 96 3.06 -8.27 -11.56
N PRO A 97 3.93 -8.10 -12.58
CA PRO A 97 4.86 -6.96 -12.62
C PRO A 97 4.16 -5.61 -12.49
N LEU A 98 2.99 -5.46 -13.15
CA LEU A 98 2.24 -4.22 -13.10
C LEU A 98 1.70 -3.93 -11.69
N MET A 99 1.20 -4.94 -10.97
CA MET A 99 0.74 -4.77 -9.59
C MET A 99 1.89 -4.35 -8.67
N LEU A 100 3.07 -4.98 -8.79
CA LEU A 100 4.24 -4.63 -7.99
C LEU A 100 4.67 -3.19 -8.25
N LEU A 101 4.79 -2.82 -9.53
CA LEU A 101 5.13 -1.46 -9.92
C LEU A 101 4.08 -0.47 -9.44
N TRP A 102 2.79 -0.80 -9.56
CA TRP A 102 1.67 0.04 -9.14
C TRP A 102 1.71 0.37 -7.64
N LEU A 103 1.84 -0.65 -6.78
CA LEU A 103 1.87 -0.46 -5.33
C LEU A 103 3.07 0.37 -4.88
N VAL A 104 4.27 0.05 -5.40
CA VAL A 104 5.50 0.79 -5.05
C VAL A 104 5.43 2.23 -5.58
N SER A 105 4.92 2.43 -6.79
CA SER A 105 4.82 3.76 -7.41
C SER A 105 3.81 4.63 -6.66
N LEU A 106 2.63 4.10 -6.31
CA LEU A 106 1.64 4.83 -5.53
C LEU A 106 2.17 5.25 -4.16
N ALA A 107 2.86 4.34 -3.45
CA ALA A 107 3.41 4.64 -2.14
C ALA A 107 4.45 5.77 -2.19
N ASN A 108 5.33 5.76 -3.20
CA ASN A 108 6.32 6.82 -3.39
C ASN A 108 5.71 8.12 -3.92
N MET A 109 4.69 8.05 -4.79
CA MET A 109 4.00 9.23 -5.30
C MET A 109 3.30 10.02 -4.19
N VAL A 110 2.59 9.34 -3.29
CA VAL A 110 1.92 9.98 -2.15
C VAL A 110 2.96 10.62 -1.22
N ASN A 111 4.06 9.92 -0.92
CA ASN A 111 5.14 10.44 -0.08
C ASN A 111 5.89 11.64 -0.72
N LEU A 112 5.86 11.78 -2.05
CA LEU A 112 6.50 12.89 -2.76
C LEU A 112 5.62 14.15 -2.83
N ILE A 113 4.30 13.97 -2.81
CA ILE A 113 3.33 15.08 -2.85
C ILE A 113 3.07 15.64 -1.45
N ASP A 114 3.21 14.83 -0.41
CA ASP A 114 3.25 15.27 0.99
C ASP A 114 4.52 16.09 1.30
#